data_AF-A0A1V5TN92-F1
#
_entry.id   AF-A0A1V5TN92-F1
#
_cell.length_a   1.000
_cell.length_b   1.000
_cell.length_c   1.000
_cell.angle_alpha   90.00
_cell.angle_beta   90.00
_cell.angle_gamma   90.00
#
_symmetry.space_group_name_H-M   'P 1'
#
loop_
_entity.id
_entity.type
_entity.pdbx_description
1 polymer ?
#
loop_
_entity_poly.entity_id
_entity_poly.type
_entity_poly.pdbx_seq_one_letter_code
_entity_poly.pdbx_strand_id
1 'polypeptide(L)'
;MKRLLLLLIISFSTIYPQGIPQTINYQGVLKDPFGNVVPNGNYDLTFTIYNAETGGTNLWSESKSLNITNGIINTALGSVTAIPQNIFTTALWLGIKVGSSTEFTPRIPLTSVPYSYYTMNVLDGSITASKIATGSVVKSLNGIKDNVNLVAGSNITITPSGNNLTISAAGGGGGTVTQVNTGSGLTGGPITSTGTISIANDGITSTMLQNNSVTSSKIADGTIVNSDINNSAAISVSKISGDAGIEFRTWGGSYFGVPANSSTVINMGSLTLTAPSSGYVYVTLSGDAVFFGDHKTLVVGINSNNTTLPDETSVSIGRLDGSGTLRFYESFCATGVFTITSAGNYNFFALVQGNTSFGTGNANVSPKTMTAIFIPKKY
;
A
#
# COMPACT_ATOMS: atom_id res chain seq x y z
N MET A 1 -56.34 -9.47 58.94
CA MET A 1 -56.33 -9.25 57.48
C MET A 1 -57.76 -9.14 56.97
N LYS A 2 -58.23 -7.95 56.55
CA LYS A 2 -59.41 -7.79 55.68
C LYS A 2 -59.06 -6.72 54.66
N ARG A 3 -59.05 -7.13 53.39
CA ARG A 3 -58.50 -6.40 52.24
C ARG A 3 -59.51 -5.36 51.72
N LEU A 4 -58.96 -4.21 51.34
CA LEU A 4 -59.56 -3.08 50.66
C LEU A 4 -60.14 -3.49 49.28
N LEU A 5 -61.30 -2.96 48.91
CA LEU A 5 -61.78 -2.97 47.52
C LEU A 5 -62.14 -1.55 47.10
N LEU A 6 -61.31 -0.96 46.24
CA LEU A 6 -61.49 0.35 45.63
C LEU A 6 -62.19 0.15 44.28
N LEU A 7 -63.38 0.72 44.10
CA LEU A 7 -64.16 0.64 42.86
C LEU A 7 -63.74 1.77 41.91
N LEU A 8 -63.14 1.43 40.77
CA LEU A 8 -62.72 2.37 39.73
C LEU A 8 -63.85 2.53 38.70
N ILE A 9 -64.45 3.72 38.61
CA ILE A 9 -65.45 4.06 37.58
C ILE A 9 -64.69 4.58 36.35
N ILE A 10 -64.71 3.81 35.25
CA ILE A 10 -64.12 4.17 33.97
C ILE A 10 -65.21 4.76 33.08
N SER A 11 -65.16 6.06 32.82
CA SER A 11 -66.02 6.76 31.87
C SER A 11 -65.57 6.45 30.43
N PHE A 12 -66.38 5.71 29.68
CA PHE A 12 -66.19 5.55 28.24
C PHE A 12 -66.79 6.75 27.50
N SER A 13 -65.93 7.62 26.97
CA SER A 13 -66.36 8.64 26.00
C SER A 13 -66.55 7.96 24.64
N THR A 14 -67.79 7.87 24.15
CA THR A 14 -68.05 7.46 22.77
C THR A 14 -67.58 8.57 21.83
N ILE A 15 -66.60 8.25 20.98
CA ILE A 15 -66.18 9.11 19.88
C ILE A 15 -67.25 8.95 18.79
N TYR A 16 -68.12 9.94 18.62
CA TYR A 16 -68.90 10.04 17.38
C TYR A 16 -67.94 10.50 16.28
N PRO A 17 -67.72 9.74 15.20
CA PRO A 17 -67.06 10.29 14.04
C PRO A 17 -67.95 11.40 13.49
N GLN A 18 -67.59 12.66 13.74
CA GLN A 18 -68.19 13.81 13.05
C GLN A 18 -67.62 13.85 11.63
N GLY A 19 -68.20 13.02 10.76
CA GLY A 19 -68.05 13.17 9.32
C GLY A 19 -68.85 14.37 8.82
N ILE A 20 -68.43 14.94 7.69
CA ILE A 20 -69.22 15.93 6.97
C ILE A 20 -70.59 15.28 6.64
N PRO A 21 -71.74 15.91 6.97
CA PRO A 21 -73.05 15.34 6.66
C PRO A 21 -73.17 14.99 5.17
N GLN A 22 -73.52 13.74 4.87
CA GLN A 22 -73.63 13.20 3.49
C GLN A 22 -75.07 13.20 2.97
N THR A 23 -75.88 14.14 3.46
CA THR A 23 -77.29 14.29 3.08
C THR A 23 -77.51 15.60 2.34
N ILE A 24 -78.51 15.63 1.47
CA ILE A 24 -78.88 16.84 0.72
C ILE A 24 -80.19 17.37 1.29
N ASN A 25 -80.20 18.62 1.74
CA ASN A 25 -81.43 19.22 2.23
C ASN A 25 -82.38 19.53 1.06
N TYR A 26 -83.65 19.15 1.19
CA TYR A 26 -84.71 19.43 0.22
C TYR A 26 -85.89 20.11 0.91
N GLN A 27 -86.35 21.22 0.33
CA GLN A 27 -87.55 21.92 0.74
C GLN A 27 -88.44 22.20 -0.46
N GLY A 28 -89.75 22.13 -0.25
CA GLY A 28 -90.74 22.41 -1.29
C GLY A 28 -92.14 22.61 -0.71
N VAL A 29 -93.09 23.00 -1.55
CA VAL A 29 -94.50 23.13 -1.17
C VAL A 29 -95.32 22.16 -2.01
N LEU A 30 -95.99 21.23 -1.34
CA LEU A 30 -96.90 20.28 -1.96
C LEU A 30 -98.29 20.92 -2.11
N LYS A 31 -98.77 20.96 -3.35
CA LYS A 31 -100.07 21.51 -3.73
C LYS A 31 -100.95 20.45 -4.38
N ASP A 32 -102.26 20.60 -4.24
CA ASP A 32 -103.25 19.85 -5.00
C ASP A 32 -103.29 20.33 -6.48
N PRO A 33 -104.00 19.61 -7.37
CA PRO A 33 -104.16 20.02 -8.76
C PRO A 33 -104.89 21.35 -8.97
N PHE A 34 -105.59 21.86 -7.94
CA PHE A 34 -106.27 23.16 -7.96
C PHE A 34 -105.36 24.30 -7.46
N GLY A 35 -104.12 23.99 -7.07
CA GLY A 35 -103.11 24.95 -6.62
C GLY A 35 -103.17 25.28 -5.12
N ASN A 36 -104.06 24.64 -4.36
CA ASN A 36 -104.13 24.82 -2.90
C ASN A 36 -103.05 23.98 -2.22
N VAL A 37 -102.53 24.44 -1.08
CA VAL A 37 -101.63 23.61 -0.26
C VAL A 37 -102.38 22.39 0.24
N VAL A 38 -101.69 21.24 0.27
CA VAL A 38 -102.32 20.01 0.77
C VAL A 38 -102.63 20.12 2.28
N PRO A 39 -103.69 19.45 2.77
CA PRO A 39 -104.02 19.43 4.20
C PRO A 39 -102.87 18.89 5.06
N ASN A 40 -102.82 19.31 6.32
CA ASN A 40 -101.84 18.80 7.28
C ASN A 40 -102.03 17.29 7.50
N GLY A 41 -100.93 16.53 7.47
CA GLY A 41 -100.99 15.08 7.62
C GLY A 41 -99.70 14.39 7.22
N ASN A 42 -99.68 13.05 7.34
CA ASN A 42 -98.56 12.25 6.87
C ASN A 42 -98.73 11.92 5.38
N TYR A 43 -97.68 12.14 4.60
CA TYR A 43 -97.63 11.81 3.19
C TYR A 43 -96.42 10.92 2.94
N ASP A 44 -96.65 9.80 2.26
CA ASP A 44 -95.58 8.93 1.79
C ASP A 44 -95.03 9.50 0.47
N LEU A 45 -93.78 9.94 0.52
CA LEU A 45 -93.07 10.50 -0.61
C LEU A 45 -91.95 9.55 -1.02
N THR A 46 -91.83 9.29 -2.31
CA THR A 46 -90.63 8.65 -2.87
C THR A 46 -89.83 9.68 -3.65
N PHE A 47 -88.55 9.77 -3.32
CA PHE A 47 -87.55 10.57 -4.02
C PHE A 47 -86.70 9.65 -4.87
N THR A 48 -86.37 10.09 -6.09
CA THR A 48 -85.55 9.32 -7.02
C THR A 48 -84.60 10.23 -7.77
N ILE A 49 -83.32 9.86 -7.88
CA ILE A 49 -82.33 10.58 -8.68
C ILE A 49 -82.12 9.84 -10.01
N TYR A 50 -82.21 10.58 -11.11
CA TYR A 50 -82.04 10.07 -12.47
C TYR A 50 -80.88 10.78 -13.19
N ASN A 51 -80.32 10.11 -14.20
CA ASN A 51 -79.32 10.68 -15.10
C ASN A 51 -79.90 11.39 -16.34
N ALA A 52 -81.23 11.62 -16.39
CA ALA A 52 -81.90 12.34 -17.46
C ALA A 52 -83.18 13.03 -16.96
N GLU A 53 -83.54 14.14 -17.60
CA GLU A 53 -84.76 14.92 -17.31
C GLU A 53 -86.05 14.12 -17.55
N THR A 54 -86.09 13.34 -18.64
CA THR A 54 -87.17 12.41 -18.98
C THR A 54 -86.60 11.03 -19.31
N GLY A 55 -87.23 9.95 -18.84
CA GLY A 55 -86.70 8.59 -18.99
C GLY A 55 -85.46 8.37 -18.11
N GLY A 56 -84.39 7.81 -18.68
CA GLY A 56 -83.12 7.59 -17.98
C GLY A 56 -83.12 6.41 -16.99
N THR A 57 -82.01 6.26 -16.28
CA THR A 57 -81.79 5.24 -15.27
C THR A 57 -81.98 5.81 -13.87
N ASN A 58 -82.70 5.09 -13.00
CA ASN A 58 -82.75 5.38 -11.57
C ASN A 58 -81.39 5.03 -10.95
N LEU A 59 -80.70 6.04 -10.43
CA LEU A 59 -79.39 5.89 -9.80
C LEU A 59 -79.48 5.77 -8.27
N TRP A 60 -80.57 6.25 -7.68
CA TRP A 60 -80.83 6.19 -6.25
C TRP A 60 -82.30 6.49 -5.95
N SER A 61 -82.88 5.83 -4.95
CA SER A 61 -84.23 6.14 -4.48
C SER A 61 -84.38 5.91 -2.98
N GLU A 62 -85.21 6.73 -2.33
CA GLU A 62 -85.68 6.48 -0.97
C GLU A 62 -87.17 6.85 -0.83
N SER A 63 -87.87 6.13 0.06
CA SER A 63 -89.27 6.42 0.42
C SER A 63 -89.36 6.85 1.88
N LYS A 64 -90.14 7.88 2.16
CA LYS A 64 -90.27 8.48 3.49
C LYS A 64 -91.72 8.87 3.77
N SER A 65 -92.21 8.54 4.95
CA SER A 65 -93.46 9.12 5.47
C SER A 65 -93.12 10.43 6.17
N LEU A 66 -93.52 11.56 5.59
CA LEU A 66 -93.25 12.89 6.13
C LEU A 66 -94.54 13.51 6.68
N ASN A 67 -94.46 14.10 7.87
CA ASN A 67 -95.53 14.94 8.39
C ASN A 67 -95.46 16.32 7.74
N ILE A 68 -96.39 16.60 6.83
CA ILE A 68 -96.49 17.85 6.10
C ILE A 68 -97.45 18.77 6.85
N THR A 69 -96.98 19.99 7.15
CA THR A 69 -97.78 21.07 7.74
C THR A 69 -97.74 22.28 6.81
N ASN A 70 -98.90 22.88 6.53
CA ASN A 70 -99.08 23.99 5.59
C ASN A 70 -98.52 23.69 4.18
N GLY A 71 -98.58 22.42 3.76
CA GLY A 71 -98.02 21.96 2.49
C GLY A 71 -96.49 21.93 2.43
N ILE A 72 -95.75 22.26 3.49
CA ILE A 72 -94.28 22.35 3.42
C ILE A 72 -93.64 20.97 3.58
N ILE A 73 -92.79 20.63 2.61
CA ILE A 73 -91.83 19.53 2.69
C ILE A 73 -90.51 20.11 3.19
N ASN A 74 -89.93 19.49 4.22
CA ASN A 74 -88.57 19.78 4.68
C ASN A 74 -87.92 18.45 5.07
N THR A 75 -86.88 18.04 4.34
CA THR A 75 -86.27 16.74 4.57
C THR A 75 -84.82 16.67 4.10
N ALA A 76 -84.02 15.82 4.74
CA ALA A 76 -82.69 15.49 4.29
C ALA A 76 -82.74 14.23 3.41
N LEU A 77 -82.42 14.38 2.13
CA LEU A 77 -82.27 13.27 1.19
C LEU A 77 -81.05 12.43 1.56
N GLY A 78 -81.18 11.12 1.50
CA GLY A 78 -80.11 10.19 1.87
C GLY A 78 -80.10 9.77 3.34
N SER A 79 -81.08 10.25 4.12
CA SER A 79 -81.15 9.95 5.56
C SER A 79 -81.72 8.55 5.85
N VAL A 80 -82.41 7.93 4.90
CA VAL A 80 -82.95 6.56 5.02
C VAL A 80 -82.13 5.60 4.17
N THR A 81 -81.93 5.94 2.89
CA THR A 81 -81.07 5.19 1.98
C THR A 81 -79.89 6.06 1.58
N ALA A 82 -78.67 5.71 2.00
CA ALA A 82 -77.49 6.52 1.70
C ALA A 82 -77.32 6.76 0.19
N ILE A 83 -77.01 8.00 -0.20
CA ILE A 83 -76.77 8.35 -1.60
C ILE A 83 -75.34 7.90 -1.98
N PRO A 84 -75.16 7.07 -3.03
CA PRO A 84 -73.84 6.68 -3.47
C PRO A 84 -73.06 7.88 -4.03
N GLN A 85 -71.87 8.15 -3.50
CA GLN A 85 -71.09 9.35 -3.88
C GLN A 85 -70.72 9.38 -5.37
N ASN A 86 -70.60 8.23 -6.01
CA ASN A 86 -70.17 8.09 -7.40
C ASN A 86 -71.24 8.51 -8.43
N ILE A 87 -72.47 8.85 -8.01
CA ILE A 87 -73.51 9.29 -8.95
C ILE A 87 -73.31 10.73 -9.43
N PHE A 88 -72.60 11.57 -8.67
CA PHE A 88 -72.39 13.00 -8.95
C PHE A 88 -71.30 13.27 -10.00
N THR A 89 -71.32 12.52 -11.10
CA THR A 89 -70.34 12.60 -12.20
C THR A 89 -70.92 13.16 -13.49
N THR A 90 -72.24 13.29 -13.58
CA THR A 90 -73.00 13.79 -14.74
C THR A 90 -74.14 14.70 -14.28
N ALA A 91 -74.90 15.27 -15.22
CA ALA A 91 -76.12 15.99 -14.88
C ALA A 91 -77.15 15.04 -14.25
N LEU A 92 -77.83 15.49 -13.18
CA LEU A 92 -78.77 14.69 -12.41
C LEU A 92 -80.09 15.44 -12.20
N TRP A 93 -81.18 14.69 -12.10
CA TRP A 93 -82.53 15.21 -11.87
C TRP A 93 -83.23 14.46 -10.74
N LEU A 94 -83.88 15.20 -9.85
CA LEU A 94 -84.70 14.70 -8.75
C LEU A 94 -86.16 14.55 -9.20
N GLY A 95 -86.63 13.30 -9.22
CA GLY A 95 -88.05 12.94 -9.33
C GLY A 95 -88.68 12.76 -7.96
N ILE A 96 -89.96 13.11 -7.86
CA ILE A 96 -90.74 13.03 -6.62
C ILE A 96 -92.13 12.48 -6.97
N LYS A 97 -92.60 11.49 -6.20
CA LYS A 97 -93.98 10.99 -6.28
C LYS A 97 -94.61 10.88 -4.89
N VAL A 98 -95.94 11.05 -4.83
CA VAL A 98 -96.74 10.91 -3.61
C VAL A 98 -97.52 9.60 -3.66
N GLY A 99 -97.30 8.72 -2.69
CA GLY A 99 -97.94 7.41 -2.60
C GLY A 99 -97.77 6.59 -3.88
N SER A 100 -98.90 6.13 -4.44
CA SER A 100 -98.96 5.40 -5.71
C SER A 100 -99.23 6.28 -6.94
N SER A 101 -99.18 7.60 -6.79
CA SER A 101 -99.44 8.54 -7.89
C SER A 101 -98.33 8.53 -8.94
N THR A 102 -98.62 9.10 -10.12
CA THR A 102 -97.60 9.38 -11.14
C THR A 102 -96.54 10.34 -10.61
N GLU A 103 -95.28 10.14 -11.01
CA GLU A 103 -94.17 11.04 -10.67
C GLU A 103 -94.43 12.45 -11.21
N PHE A 104 -94.10 13.47 -10.41
CA PHE A 104 -94.24 14.86 -10.82
C PHE A 104 -93.30 15.19 -11.99
N THR A 105 -93.78 15.99 -12.93
CA THR A 105 -93.02 16.47 -14.08
C THR A 105 -93.14 18.00 -14.19
N PRO A 106 -92.08 18.72 -14.63
CA PRO A 106 -90.74 18.22 -14.94
C PRO A 106 -89.95 17.82 -13.68
N ARG A 107 -88.94 16.94 -13.83
CA ARG A 107 -88.01 16.62 -12.74
C ARG A 107 -87.13 17.82 -12.40
N ILE A 108 -86.71 17.94 -11.15
CA ILE A 108 -85.94 19.09 -10.68
C ILE A 108 -84.45 18.84 -10.94
N PRO A 109 -83.74 19.67 -11.73
CA PRO A 109 -82.30 19.51 -11.94
C PRO A 109 -81.51 19.75 -10.64
N LEU A 110 -80.52 18.91 -10.35
CA LEU A 110 -79.59 19.13 -9.24
C LEU A 110 -78.45 20.05 -9.70
N THR A 111 -78.27 21.17 -9.00
CA THR A 111 -77.24 22.18 -9.30
C THR A 111 -76.21 22.30 -8.17
N SER A 112 -74.98 22.69 -8.51
CA SER A 112 -73.94 22.99 -7.51
C SER A 112 -74.26 24.27 -6.72
N VAL A 113 -73.74 24.36 -5.49
CA VAL A 113 -73.76 25.63 -4.72
C VAL A 113 -72.53 26.46 -5.08
N PRO A 114 -72.60 27.80 -5.05
CA PRO A 114 -71.54 28.69 -5.55
C PRO A 114 -70.13 28.37 -5.03
N TYR A 115 -69.98 28.10 -3.72
CA TYR A 115 -68.67 27.77 -3.12
C TYR A 115 -68.15 26.37 -3.50
N SER A 116 -69.03 25.39 -3.75
CA SER A 116 -68.63 24.05 -4.21
C SER A 116 -68.24 24.03 -5.69
N TYR A 117 -68.70 25.01 -6.47
CA TYR A 117 -68.29 25.15 -7.87
C TYR A 117 -66.80 25.49 -8.02
N TYR A 118 -66.24 26.27 -7.07
CA TYR A 118 -64.81 26.65 -7.07
C TYR A 118 -63.84 25.50 -6.73
N THR A 119 -64.30 24.41 -6.14
CA THR A 119 -63.47 23.24 -5.79
C THR A 119 -63.14 22.29 -6.95
N MET A 120 -63.62 22.56 -8.18
CA MET A 120 -63.27 21.75 -9.36
C MET A 120 -61.80 21.92 -9.80
N ASN A 121 -61.09 22.91 -9.25
CA ASN A 121 -59.64 23.03 -9.37
C ASN A 121 -58.99 22.79 -8.01
N VAL A 122 -57.92 22.00 -7.96
CA VAL A 122 -57.00 22.03 -6.83
C VAL A 122 -56.40 23.43 -6.82
N LEU A 123 -56.86 24.29 -5.91
CA LEU A 123 -56.36 25.66 -5.82
C LEU A 123 -54.84 25.64 -5.64
N ASP A 124 -54.15 26.61 -6.23
CA ASP A 124 -52.71 26.77 -6.05
C ASP A 124 -52.35 26.77 -4.56
N GLY A 125 -51.39 25.93 -4.18
CA GLY A 125 -50.96 25.76 -2.80
C GLY A 125 -51.93 25.00 -1.88
N SER A 126 -53.08 24.54 -2.37
CA SER A 126 -54.05 23.79 -1.55
C SER A 126 -53.54 22.40 -1.15
N ILE A 127 -52.55 21.83 -1.85
CA ILE A 127 -51.84 20.63 -1.40
C ILE A 127 -50.67 21.06 -0.51
N THR A 128 -50.94 21.11 0.79
CA THR A 128 -49.93 21.38 1.83
C THR A 128 -49.17 20.11 2.20
N ALA A 129 -48.04 20.25 2.89
CA ALA A 129 -47.24 19.12 3.36
C ALA A 129 -48.03 18.13 4.23
N SER A 130 -49.05 18.60 4.97
CA SER A 130 -49.96 17.80 5.79
C SER A 130 -50.95 16.95 4.98
N LYS A 131 -51.24 17.34 3.73
CA LYS A 131 -52.11 16.58 2.82
C LYS A 131 -51.36 15.50 2.05
N ILE A 132 -50.03 15.45 2.18
CA ILE A 132 -49.17 14.44 1.57
C ILE A 132 -48.73 13.46 2.66
N ALA A 133 -49.32 12.26 2.63
CA ALA A 133 -48.97 11.18 3.54
C ALA A 133 -47.47 10.82 3.49
N THR A 134 -46.93 10.37 4.62
CA THR A 134 -45.53 9.99 4.75
C THR A 134 -45.21 8.82 3.82
N GLY A 135 -44.12 8.92 3.04
CA GLY A 135 -43.68 7.87 2.12
C GLY A 135 -44.41 7.84 0.76
N SER A 136 -45.39 8.71 0.51
CA SER A 136 -46.17 8.68 -0.73
C SER A 136 -45.50 9.40 -1.91
N VAL A 137 -44.64 10.40 -1.65
CA VAL A 137 -43.90 11.15 -2.68
C VAL A 137 -42.54 11.59 -2.14
N VAL A 138 -41.60 11.87 -3.04
CA VAL A 138 -40.35 12.56 -2.70
C VAL A 138 -40.66 14.04 -2.42
N LYS A 139 -40.45 14.52 -1.19
CA LYS A 139 -40.75 15.92 -0.80
C LYS A 139 -39.62 16.89 -1.13
N SER A 140 -38.38 16.43 -1.17
CA SER A 140 -37.23 17.22 -1.59
C SER A 140 -36.06 16.34 -2.04
N LEU A 141 -35.26 16.85 -2.98
CA LEU A 141 -33.90 16.38 -3.27
C LEU A 141 -32.97 17.59 -3.20
N ASN A 142 -32.42 17.85 -2.02
CA ASN A 142 -31.52 19.00 -1.76
C ASN A 142 -32.04 20.37 -2.27
N GLY A 143 -33.37 20.57 -2.28
CA GLY A 143 -33.98 21.83 -2.71
C GLY A 143 -34.19 21.98 -4.23
N ILE A 144 -33.77 21.02 -5.06
CA ILE A 144 -34.07 20.98 -6.49
C ILE A 144 -35.57 20.67 -6.69
N LYS A 145 -36.20 21.32 -7.67
CA LYS A 145 -37.63 21.21 -8.01
C LYS A 145 -37.80 20.93 -9.51
N ASP A 146 -39.03 20.62 -9.90
CA ASP A 146 -39.45 20.33 -11.28
C ASP A 146 -38.72 19.11 -11.88
N ASN A 147 -38.42 19.16 -13.18
CA ASN A 147 -37.70 18.07 -13.86
C ASN A 147 -36.27 17.95 -13.31
N VAL A 148 -36.03 16.91 -12.51
CA VAL A 148 -34.73 16.58 -11.95
C VAL A 148 -34.01 15.56 -12.81
N ASN A 149 -32.94 15.97 -13.49
CA ASN A 149 -32.08 15.09 -14.27
C ASN A 149 -30.87 14.64 -13.42
N LEU A 150 -30.62 13.34 -13.34
CA LEU A 150 -29.46 12.76 -12.65
C LEU A 150 -28.45 12.29 -13.70
N VAL A 151 -27.37 13.05 -13.86
CA VAL A 151 -26.33 12.80 -14.86
C VAL A 151 -25.08 12.28 -14.17
N ALA A 152 -24.58 11.13 -14.62
CA ALA A 152 -23.36 10.54 -14.08
C ALA A 152 -22.13 11.36 -14.51
N GLY A 153 -21.31 11.78 -13.54
CA GLY A 153 -19.98 12.35 -13.81
C GLY A 153 -18.93 11.27 -14.07
N SER A 154 -17.68 11.68 -14.30
CA SER A 154 -16.56 10.74 -14.49
C SER A 154 -16.45 9.74 -13.32
N ASN A 155 -16.20 8.47 -13.63
CA ASN A 155 -16.09 7.35 -12.67
C ASN A 155 -17.35 7.04 -11.85
N ILE A 156 -18.47 7.72 -12.11
CA ILE A 156 -19.75 7.44 -11.47
C ILE A 156 -20.65 6.67 -12.45
N THR A 157 -21.33 5.65 -11.95
CA THR A 157 -22.43 4.98 -12.65
C THR A 157 -23.71 5.18 -11.85
N ILE A 158 -24.79 5.55 -12.54
CA ILE A 158 -26.13 5.69 -11.98
C ILE A 158 -27.01 4.60 -12.60
N THR A 159 -27.50 3.67 -11.78
CA THR A 159 -28.28 2.51 -12.24
C THR A 159 -29.67 2.51 -11.59
N PRO A 160 -30.73 2.86 -12.34
CA PRO A 160 -32.11 2.68 -11.90
C PRO A 160 -32.50 1.19 -11.86
N SER A 161 -33.17 0.76 -10.80
CA SER A 161 -33.74 -0.59 -10.69
C SER A 161 -35.00 -0.58 -9.83
N GLY A 162 -36.17 -0.64 -10.46
CA GLY A 162 -37.45 -0.44 -9.78
C GLY A 162 -37.51 0.92 -9.09
N ASN A 163 -37.74 0.92 -7.77
CA ASN A 163 -37.73 2.14 -6.93
C ASN A 163 -36.34 2.50 -6.39
N ASN A 164 -35.30 1.73 -6.73
CA ASN A 164 -33.93 2.01 -6.30
C ASN A 164 -33.18 2.81 -7.36
N LEU A 165 -32.31 3.70 -6.91
CA LEU A 165 -31.30 4.34 -7.73
C LEU A 165 -29.93 4.09 -7.11
N THR A 166 -29.15 3.21 -7.71
CA THR A 166 -27.80 2.89 -7.23
C THR A 166 -26.80 3.86 -7.86
N ILE A 167 -26.06 4.58 -7.02
CA ILE A 167 -24.95 5.44 -7.43
C ILE A 167 -23.67 4.76 -6.96
N SER A 168 -22.83 4.34 -7.91
CA SER A 168 -21.57 3.66 -7.62
C SER A 168 -20.41 4.45 -8.22
N ALA A 169 -19.34 4.60 -7.45
CA ALA A 169 -18.04 4.95 -8.02
C ALA A 169 -17.33 3.66 -8.43
N ALA A 170 -16.82 3.59 -9.66
CA ALA A 170 -15.78 2.60 -9.95
C ALA A 170 -14.61 2.94 -9.03
N GLY A 171 -14.20 2.01 -8.16
CA GLY A 171 -13.17 2.26 -7.15
C GLY A 171 -11.96 2.92 -7.81
N GLY A 172 -11.68 4.19 -7.46
CA GLY A 172 -10.46 4.85 -7.90
C GLY A 172 -9.29 4.05 -7.35
N GLY A 173 -8.41 3.55 -8.21
CA GLY A 173 -7.20 2.86 -7.81
C GLY A 173 -6.41 3.76 -6.86
N GLY A 174 -6.51 3.49 -5.56
CA GLY A 174 -6.00 4.34 -4.48
C GLY A 174 -4.49 4.23 -4.35
N GLY A 175 -3.77 4.89 -5.24
CA GLY A 175 -2.36 5.21 -5.09
C GLY A 175 -2.16 6.72 -5.20
N THR A 176 -1.42 7.32 -4.27
CA THR A 176 -1.01 8.74 -4.33
C THR A 176 0.13 8.99 -5.31
N VAL A 177 0.78 7.93 -5.79
CA VAL A 177 1.82 7.99 -6.82
C VAL A 177 1.15 8.06 -8.19
N THR A 178 1.11 9.25 -8.79
CA THR A 178 0.53 9.47 -10.13
C THR A 178 1.55 9.22 -11.25
N GLN A 179 2.85 9.30 -10.93
CA GLN A 179 3.94 9.06 -11.86
C GLN A 179 5.23 8.71 -11.09
N VAL A 180 6.01 7.76 -11.61
CA VAL A 180 7.42 7.60 -11.25
C VAL A 180 8.24 7.85 -12.52
N ASN A 181 8.95 8.97 -12.57
CA ASN A 181 9.88 9.22 -13.66
C ASN A 181 11.12 8.38 -13.42
N THR A 182 11.41 7.43 -14.32
CA THR A 182 12.71 6.76 -14.31
C THR A 182 13.77 7.71 -14.86
N GLY A 183 14.49 8.35 -13.94
CA GLY A 183 15.70 9.09 -14.25
C GLY A 183 16.84 8.15 -14.66
N SER A 184 18.03 8.68 -14.91
CA SER A 184 19.17 7.91 -15.45
C SER A 184 19.58 6.67 -14.65
N GLY A 185 19.27 6.62 -13.34
CA GLY A 185 19.65 5.49 -12.48
C GLY A 185 18.64 4.35 -12.41
N LEU A 186 17.43 4.54 -12.92
CA LEU A 186 16.35 3.55 -12.84
C LEU A 186 15.94 3.14 -14.26
N THR A 187 15.59 1.86 -14.41
CA THR A 187 14.93 1.32 -15.59
C THR A 187 13.53 0.80 -15.22
N GLY A 188 12.63 0.78 -16.20
CA GLY A 188 11.23 0.44 -16.03
C GLY A 188 10.29 1.63 -16.14
N GLY A 189 9.02 1.35 -16.41
CA GLY A 189 7.96 2.35 -16.52
C GLY A 189 7.97 3.25 -17.77
N PRO A 190 6.98 4.16 -17.89
CA PRO A 190 5.88 4.39 -16.94
C PRO A 190 4.97 3.16 -16.79
N ILE A 191 4.70 2.73 -15.56
CA ILE A 191 3.90 1.54 -15.26
C ILE A 191 2.43 1.97 -15.18
N THR A 192 1.60 1.50 -16.12
CA THR A 192 0.18 1.88 -16.22
C THR A 192 -0.79 0.85 -15.63
N SER A 193 -0.30 -0.32 -15.22
CA SER A 193 -1.08 -1.34 -14.52
C SER A 193 -0.23 -2.12 -13.50
N THR A 194 0.70 -2.95 -13.98
CA THR A 194 1.69 -3.66 -13.16
C THR A 194 3.02 -3.73 -13.88
N GLY A 195 4.13 -3.64 -13.16
CA GLY A 195 5.47 -3.69 -13.73
C GLY A 195 6.53 -3.59 -12.65
N THR A 196 7.80 -3.64 -13.05
CA THR A 196 8.95 -3.55 -12.14
C THR A 196 9.76 -2.31 -12.47
N ILE A 197 10.17 -1.59 -11.43
CA ILE A 197 11.24 -0.61 -11.50
C ILE A 197 12.50 -1.29 -10.98
N SER A 198 13.61 -1.14 -11.69
CA SER A 198 14.91 -1.73 -11.33
C SER A 198 16.01 -0.69 -11.48
N ILE A 199 17.20 -0.99 -10.95
CA ILE A 199 18.39 -0.19 -11.24
C ILE A 199 18.78 -0.45 -12.69
N ALA A 200 19.02 0.60 -13.47
CA ALA A 200 19.50 0.45 -14.84
C ALA A 200 20.92 -0.12 -14.88
N ASN A 201 21.34 -0.73 -16.00
CA ASN A 201 22.76 -1.03 -16.18
C ASN A 201 23.57 0.27 -16.09
N ASP A 202 24.64 0.26 -15.32
CA ASP A 202 25.43 1.46 -14.99
C ASP A 202 24.61 2.60 -14.35
N GLY A 203 23.42 2.30 -13.84
CA GLY A 203 22.48 3.30 -13.32
C GLY A 203 22.99 4.03 -12.08
N ILE A 204 23.88 3.39 -11.31
CA ILE A 204 24.50 4.01 -10.14
C ILE A 204 25.75 4.77 -10.58
N THR A 205 25.61 6.09 -10.69
CA THR A 205 26.70 6.99 -11.08
C THR A 205 27.41 7.59 -9.86
N SER A 206 28.54 8.28 -10.07
CA SER A 206 29.30 8.94 -9.00
C SER A 206 28.55 10.07 -8.29
N THR A 207 27.47 10.59 -8.87
CA THR A 207 26.58 11.54 -8.16
C THR A 207 25.61 10.84 -7.21
N MET A 208 25.34 9.56 -7.43
CA MET A 208 24.48 8.71 -6.59
C MET A 208 25.25 8.00 -5.47
N LEU A 209 26.57 7.91 -5.60
CA LEU A 209 27.47 7.40 -4.57
C LEU A 209 28.44 8.50 -4.14
N GLN A 210 28.23 9.05 -2.95
CA GLN A 210 29.19 9.96 -2.34
C GLN A 210 30.52 9.26 -2.04
N ASN A 211 31.60 10.04 -1.92
CA ASN A 211 32.90 9.51 -1.50
C ASN A 211 32.75 8.70 -0.19
N ASN A 212 33.38 7.52 -0.15
CA ASN A 212 33.29 6.58 0.98
C ASN A 212 31.89 5.99 1.24
N SER A 213 30.94 6.10 0.29
CA SER A 213 29.61 5.51 0.48
C SER A 213 29.63 3.98 0.50
N VAL A 214 30.58 3.33 -0.19
CA VAL A 214 30.78 1.88 -0.20
C VAL A 214 31.93 1.55 0.74
N THR A 215 31.58 1.28 2.00
CA THR A 215 32.51 0.87 3.06
C THR A 215 32.75 -0.64 3.02
N SER A 216 33.78 -1.14 3.73
CA SER A 216 34.04 -2.58 3.85
C SER A 216 32.82 -3.36 4.32
N SER A 217 32.02 -2.84 5.25
CA SER A 217 30.78 -3.47 5.72
C SER A 217 29.68 -3.63 4.66
N LYS A 218 29.78 -2.92 3.53
CA LYS A 218 28.85 -3.03 2.39
C LYS A 218 29.35 -3.96 1.29
N ILE A 219 30.59 -4.44 1.42
CA ILE A 219 31.20 -5.41 0.51
C ILE A 219 31.24 -6.73 1.26
N ALA A 220 30.59 -7.76 0.73
CA ALA A 220 30.66 -9.08 1.33
C ALA A 220 32.06 -9.68 1.16
N ASP A 221 32.63 -10.21 2.24
CA ASP A 221 33.97 -10.79 2.23
C ASP A 221 34.08 -11.92 1.18
N GLY A 222 35.20 -11.93 0.44
CA GLY A 222 35.47 -12.92 -0.60
C GLY A 222 34.67 -12.75 -1.90
N THR A 223 33.82 -11.74 -2.05
CA THR A 223 33.03 -11.52 -3.28
C THR A 223 33.75 -10.73 -4.36
N ILE A 224 34.75 -9.93 -4.00
CA ILE A 224 35.60 -9.22 -4.96
C ILE A 224 36.63 -10.19 -5.54
N VAL A 225 36.44 -10.56 -6.80
CA VAL A 225 37.31 -11.49 -7.53
C VAL A 225 38.16 -10.76 -8.57
N ASN A 226 39.10 -11.48 -9.21
CA ASN A 226 39.99 -10.89 -10.22
C ASN A 226 39.24 -10.19 -11.37
N SER A 227 38.02 -10.63 -11.73
CA SER A 227 37.23 -9.96 -12.77
C SER A 227 36.66 -8.60 -12.35
N ASP A 228 36.54 -8.35 -11.05
CA ASP A 228 35.99 -7.10 -10.51
C ASP A 228 37.05 -5.99 -10.42
N ILE A 229 38.34 -6.38 -10.43
CA ILE A 229 39.47 -5.46 -10.36
C ILE A 229 40.06 -5.29 -11.77
N ASN A 230 40.08 -4.05 -12.25
CA ASN A 230 40.73 -3.72 -13.52
C ASN A 230 42.22 -4.10 -13.48
N ASN A 231 42.75 -4.72 -14.54
CA ASN A 231 44.16 -5.13 -14.62
C ASN A 231 45.16 -3.97 -14.51
N SER A 232 44.73 -2.74 -14.80
CA SER A 232 45.50 -1.50 -14.62
C SER A 232 45.19 -0.76 -13.32
N ALA A 233 44.40 -1.36 -12.41
CA ALA A 233 44.10 -0.74 -11.13
C ALA A 233 45.39 -0.54 -10.31
N ALA A 234 45.65 0.70 -9.92
CA ALA A 234 46.78 1.06 -9.07
C ALA A 234 46.49 0.70 -7.59
N ILE A 235 46.33 -0.60 -7.31
CA ILE A 235 46.20 -1.09 -5.94
C ILE A 235 47.57 -1.02 -5.27
N SER A 236 47.77 -0.04 -4.38
CA SER A 236 49.01 0.10 -3.62
C SER A 236 49.33 -1.18 -2.86
N VAL A 237 50.61 -1.58 -2.83
CA VAL A 237 51.08 -2.73 -2.05
C VAL A 237 50.70 -2.58 -0.56
N SER A 238 50.62 -1.35 -0.05
CA SER A 238 50.18 -1.07 1.33
C SER A 238 48.71 -1.47 1.62
N LYS A 239 47.91 -1.70 0.58
CA LYS A 239 46.51 -2.15 0.68
C LYS A 239 46.38 -3.68 0.58
N ILE A 240 47.47 -4.39 0.26
CA ILE A 240 47.56 -5.87 0.20
C ILE A 240 48.62 -6.43 1.16
N SER A 241 49.44 -5.58 1.78
CA SER A 241 50.47 -5.98 2.75
C SER A 241 49.82 -6.35 4.08
N GLY A 242 50.00 -7.60 4.51
CA GLY A 242 49.39 -8.13 5.74
C GLY A 242 48.07 -8.87 5.51
N ASP A 243 47.54 -8.87 4.29
CA ASP A 243 46.46 -9.76 3.89
C ASP A 243 46.99 -11.17 3.64
N ALA A 244 46.11 -12.16 3.80
CA ALA A 244 46.45 -13.55 3.61
C ALA A 244 47.09 -13.74 2.21
N GLY A 245 48.38 -14.10 2.18
CA GLY A 245 49.06 -14.51 0.96
C GLY A 245 50.34 -13.78 0.59
N ILE A 246 50.69 -12.62 1.15
CA ILE A 246 52.05 -12.07 0.93
C ILE A 246 52.54 -11.41 2.22
N GLU A 247 53.38 -12.13 2.97
CA GLU A 247 54.10 -11.55 4.10
C GLU A 247 55.53 -11.21 3.69
N PHE A 248 55.96 -9.99 4.00
CA PHE A 248 57.30 -9.47 3.73
C PHE A 248 57.98 -9.07 5.04
N ARG A 249 59.21 -9.53 5.24
CA ARG A 249 60.05 -9.04 6.35
C ARG A 249 61.50 -8.89 5.93
N THR A 250 62.19 -7.94 6.56
CA THR A 250 63.61 -7.68 6.35
C THR A 250 64.33 -7.54 7.69
N TRP A 251 65.53 -8.10 7.79
CA TRP A 251 66.43 -7.98 8.93
C TRP A 251 67.84 -7.65 8.44
N GLY A 252 68.57 -6.83 9.18
CA GLY A 252 69.94 -6.42 8.82
C GLY A 252 70.88 -6.37 10.02
N GLY A 253 72.19 -6.41 9.75
CA GLY A 253 73.23 -6.27 10.77
C GLY A 253 74.63 -6.55 10.24
N SER A 254 75.59 -6.72 11.15
CA SER A 254 76.99 -7.08 10.84
C SER A 254 77.42 -8.26 11.70
N TYR A 255 78.38 -9.05 11.23
CA TYR A 255 79.06 -10.06 12.05
C TYR A 255 80.57 -9.96 11.79
N PHE A 256 81.34 -9.82 12.86
CA PHE A 256 82.79 -9.62 12.77
C PHE A 256 83.52 -10.83 13.34
N GLY A 257 84.69 -11.16 12.80
CA GLY A 257 85.57 -12.18 13.38
C GLY A 257 85.22 -13.63 13.01
N VAL A 258 84.67 -13.87 11.82
CA VAL A 258 84.45 -15.23 11.29
C VAL A 258 85.79 -15.89 10.99
N PRO A 259 86.17 -17.01 11.64
CA PRO A 259 87.43 -17.67 11.33
C PRO A 259 87.39 -18.30 9.93
N ALA A 260 88.29 -17.88 9.04
CA ALA A 260 88.32 -18.34 7.64
C ALA A 260 88.80 -19.80 7.52
N ASN A 261 89.50 -20.33 8.52
CA ASN A 261 90.04 -21.70 8.56
C ASN A 261 89.27 -22.62 9.54
N SER A 262 87.94 -22.53 9.56
CA SER A 262 87.10 -23.26 10.50
C SER A 262 86.01 -24.04 9.80
N SER A 263 85.69 -25.25 10.27
CA SER A 263 84.52 -26.01 9.82
C SER A 263 83.28 -25.77 10.70
N THR A 264 83.36 -24.88 11.68
CA THR A 264 82.24 -24.57 12.57
C THR A 264 81.29 -23.58 11.91
N VAL A 265 80.02 -23.98 11.77
CA VAL A 265 78.95 -23.10 11.30
C VAL A 265 78.61 -22.06 12.39
N ILE A 266 78.55 -20.81 11.99
CA ILE A 266 78.23 -19.67 12.85
C ILE A 266 76.88 -19.10 12.43
N ASN A 267 75.96 -18.98 13.39
CA ASN A 267 74.72 -18.26 13.23
C ASN A 267 74.97 -16.75 13.38
N MET A 268 74.82 -16.02 12.28
CA MET A 268 75.03 -14.58 12.23
C MET A 268 73.77 -13.77 12.57
N GLY A 269 72.63 -14.42 12.79
CA GLY A 269 71.33 -13.86 13.14
C GLY A 269 70.17 -14.53 12.37
N SER A 270 68.92 -14.13 12.68
CA SER A 270 67.73 -14.78 12.15
C SER A 270 66.62 -13.81 11.77
N LEU A 271 65.76 -14.23 10.85
CA LEU A 271 64.52 -13.58 10.47
C LEU A 271 63.35 -14.55 10.70
N THR A 272 62.34 -14.12 11.44
CA THR A 272 61.09 -14.88 11.65
C THR A 272 59.98 -14.32 10.78
N LEU A 273 59.35 -15.15 9.97
CA LEU A 273 58.18 -14.84 9.13
C LEU A 273 56.97 -15.67 9.59
N THR A 274 55.78 -15.08 9.66
CA THR A 274 54.52 -15.70 10.11
C THR A 274 53.63 -16.12 8.92
N ALA A 275 53.88 -17.29 8.35
CA ALA A 275 53.13 -17.76 7.20
C ALA A 275 51.64 -17.99 7.57
N PRO A 276 50.68 -17.46 6.78
CA PRO A 276 49.25 -17.61 7.05
C PRO A 276 48.67 -18.97 6.58
N SER A 277 49.38 -19.70 5.72
CA SER A 277 48.92 -20.94 5.09
C SER A 277 50.10 -21.74 4.50
N SER A 278 49.81 -22.90 3.90
CA SER A 278 50.81 -23.65 3.13
C SER A 278 51.27 -22.88 1.89
N GLY A 279 52.55 -22.93 1.57
CA GLY A 279 53.12 -22.14 0.48
C GLY A 279 54.63 -22.32 0.37
N TYR A 280 55.29 -21.26 -0.05
CA TYR A 280 56.73 -21.16 -0.16
C TYR A 280 57.20 -19.87 0.50
N VAL A 281 58.40 -19.86 1.05
CA VAL A 281 59.10 -18.63 1.44
C VAL A 281 60.36 -18.51 0.60
N TYR A 282 60.45 -17.43 -0.16
CA TYR A 282 61.69 -17.04 -0.83
C TYR A 282 62.50 -16.16 0.11
N VAL A 283 63.73 -16.55 0.40
CA VAL A 283 64.65 -15.83 1.28
C VAL A 283 65.90 -15.47 0.51
N THR A 284 66.33 -14.21 0.65
CA THR A 284 67.62 -13.73 0.13
C THR A 284 68.46 -13.22 1.29
N LEU A 285 69.76 -13.52 1.27
CA LEU A 285 70.74 -13.01 2.20
C LEU A 285 71.85 -12.38 1.38
N SER A 286 71.97 -11.06 1.46
CA SER A 286 72.98 -10.30 0.73
C SER A 286 73.88 -9.54 1.69
N GLY A 287 75.08 -9.19 1.22
CA GLY A 287 76.03 -8.42 2.00
C GLY A 287 77.43 -8.47 1.40
N ASP A 288 78.40 -8.00 2.18
CA ASP A 288 79.82 -8.05 1.82
C ASP A 288 80.60 -8.90 2.81
N ALA A 289 81.46 -9.78 2.30
CA ALA A 289 82.52 -10.40 3.07
C ALA A 289 83.81 -9.60 2.93
N VAL A 290 84.41 -9.26 4.06
CA VAL A 290 85.65 -8.49 4.15
C VAL A 290 86.76 -9.41 4.61
N PHE A 291 87.73 -9.64 3.74
CA PHE A 291 88.88 -10.49 3.99
C PHE A 291 90.14 -9.65 4.23
N PHE A 292 91.05 -10.16 5.06
CA PHE A 292 92.33 -9.52 5.38
C PHE A 292 93.47 -10.40 4.86
N GLY A 293 93.82 -10.23 3.58
CA GLY A 293 94.77 -11.05 2.84
C GLY A 293 94.14 -12.22 2.09
N ASP A 294 94.91 -12.78 1.15
CA ASP A 294 94.52 -13.86 0.23
C ASP A 294 94.49 -15.24 0.91
N HIS A 295 94.11 -16.26 0.11
CA HIS A 295 94.03 -17.67 0.51
C HIS A 295 93.06 -17.86 1.68
N LYS A 296 91.86 -17.29 1.55
CA LYS A 296 90.76 -17.34 2.54
C LYS A 296 89.45 -17.43 1.81
N THR A 297 88.55 -18.26 2.32
CA THR A 297 87.19 -18.40 1.80
C THR A 297 86.20 -18.48 2.94
N LEU A 298 84.97 -18.02 2.69
CA LEU A 298 83.81 -18.28 3.52
C LEU A 298 82.73 -18.96 2.66
N VAL A 299 81.89 -19.73 3.31
CA VAL A 299 80.61 -20.17 2.75
C VAL A 299 79.52 -19.46 3.54
N VAL A 300 78.71 -18.66 2.85
CA VAL A 300 77.59 -17.92 3.45
C VAL A 300 76.29 -18.50 2.91
N GLY A 301 75.31 -18.75 3.78
CA GLY A 301 74.06 -19.36 3.36
C GLY A 301 72.88 -19.11 4.28
N ILE A 302 71.74 -19.66 3.89
CA ILE A 302 70.46 -19.53 4.59
C ILE A 302 69.95 -20.92 4.95
N ASN A 303 69.48 -21.15 6.17
CA ASN A 303 68.80 -22.40 6.50
C ASN A 303 67.68 -22.17 7.52
N SER A 304 66.71 -23.08 7.60
CA SER A 304 65.72 -23.13 8.67
C SER A 304 66.26 -23.77 9.97
N ASN A 305 67.46 -24.36 9.90
CA ASN A 305 68.24 -24.82 11.05
C ASN A 305 69.42 -23.84 11.31
N ASN A 306 69.78 -23.59 12.56
CA ASN A 306 70.84 -22.64 12.92
C ASN A 306 72.25 -23.25 13.00
N THR A 307 72.43 -24.56 12.77
CA THR A 307 73.73 -25.25 12.93
C THR A 307 74.30 -25.85 11.65
N THR A 308 73.57 -25.79 10.53
CA THR A 308 73.95 -26.47 9.29
C THR A 308 73.89 -25.53 8.09
N LEU A 309 74.97 -25.45 7.32
CA LEU A 309 75.01 -24.77 6.03
C LEU A 309 74.71 -25.78 4.92
N PRO A 310 73.60 -25.66 4.19
CA PRO A 310 73.29 -26.54 3.08
C PRO A 310 73.93 -26.03 1.78
N ASP A 311 74.27 -26.95 0.88
CA ASP A 311 74.90 -26.61 -0.40
C ASP A 311 73.95 -25.84 -1.34
N GLU A 312 72.64 -26.09 -1.25
CA GLU A 312 71.63 -25.56 -2.18
C GLU A 312 71.29 -24.07 -1.95
N THR A 313 71.55 -23.55 -0.75
CA THR A 313 71.19 -22.17 -0.36
C THR A 313 72.38 -21.42 0.23
N SER A 314 73.60 -21.81 -0.19
CA SER A 314 74.84 -21.17 0.18
C SER A 314 75.67 -20.75 -1.03
N VAL A 315 76.59 -19.82 -0.81
CA VAL A 315 77.54 -19.33 -1.79
C VAL A 315 78.92 -19.28 -1.16
N SER A 316 79.90 -19.84 -1.86
CA SER A 316 81.31 -19.73 -1.51
C SER A 316 81.87 -18.43 -2.05
N ILE A 317 82.56 -17.70 -1.19
CA ILE A 317 83.18 -16.41 -1.48
C ILE A 317 84.59 -16.38 -0.92
N GLY A 318 85.47 -15.64 -1.56
CA GLY A 318 86.86 -15.44 -1.16
C GLY A 318 87.82 -15.79 -2.28
N ARG A 319 89.12 -15.68 -1.95
CA ARG A 319 90.21 -15.98 -2.89
C ARG A 319 90.86 -17.29 -2.48
N LEU A 320 90.74 -18.30 -3.34
CA LEU A 320 91.34 -19.62 -3.12
C LEU A 320 92.87 -19.54 -3.11
N ASP A 321 93.46 -18.73 -3.98
CA ASP A 321 94.91 -18.63 -4.18
C ASP A 321 95.42 -17.20 -4.07
N GLY A 322 96.70 -17.06 -3.75
CA GLY A 322 97.41 -15.79 -3.64
C GLY A 322 98.23 -15.66 -2.35
N SER A 323 99.03 -14.61 -2.27
CA SER A 323 99.89 -14.29 -1.12
C SER A 323 99.77 -12.81 -0.70
N GLY A 324 98.76 -12.09 -1.22
CA GLY A 324 98.50 -10.71 -0.88
C GLY A 324 98.07 -10.55 0.58
N THR A 325 98.43 -9.41 1.18
CA THR A 325 98.06 -9.04 2.55
C THR A 325 96.99 -7.95 2.60
N LEU A 326 96.56 -7.45 1.43
CA LEU A 326 95.59 -6.37 1.34
C LEU A 326 94.19 -6.83 1.75
N ARG A 327 93.41 -5.86 2.22
CA ARG A 327 91.98 -6.07 2.47
C ARG A 327 91.24 -6.06 1.14
N PHE A 328 90.31 -6.99 0.98
CA PHE A 328 89.36 -6.97 -0.14
C PHE A 328 87.93 -7.26 0.34
N TYR A 329 86.99 -6.86 -0.50
CA TYR A 329 85.55 -7.01 -0.29
C TYR A 329 85.02 -7.93 -1.37
N GLU A 330 84.14 -8.84 -0.98
CA GLU A 330 83.45 -9.71 -1.90
C GLU A 330 81.96 -9.70 -1.56
N SER A 331 81.16 -9.13 -2.46
CA SER A 331 79.73 -9.10 -2.32
C SER A 331 79.13 -10.47 -2.58
N PHE A 332 78.10 -10.84 -1.83
CA PHE A 332 77.42 -12.11 -1.97
C PHE A 332 75.91 -11.93 -1.94
N CYS A 333 75.21 -12.90 -2.54
CA CYS A 333 73.77 -13.07 -2.43
C CYS A 333 73.47 -14.57 -2.38
N ALA A 334 73.19 -15.09 -1.19
CA ALA A 334 72.63 -16.42 -1.04
C ALA A 334 71.11 -16.35 -1.18
N THR A 335 70.49 -17.36 -1.79
CA THR A 335 69.03 -17.42 -1.95
C THR A 335 68.53 -18.81 -1.57
N GLY A 336 67.30 -18.89 -1.08
CA GLY A 336 66.66 -20.15 -0.74
C GLY A 336 65.15 -20.10 -0.88
N VAL A 337 64.56 -21.21 -1.32
CA VAL A 337 63.10 -21.40 -1.38
C VAL A 337 62.74 -22.50 -0.38
N PHE A 338 61.96 -22.14 0.63
CA PHE A 338 61.56 -23.05 1.71
C PHE A 338 60.09 -23.40 1.58
N THR A 339 59.75 -24.70 1.65
CA THR A 339 58.36 -25.14 1.60
C THR A 339 57.70 -24.94 2.96
N ILE A 340 56.52 -24.34 2.97
CA ILE A 340 55.67 -24.13 4.14
C ILE A 340 54.49 -25.10 4.07
N THR A 341 54.34 -25.92 5.09
CA THR A 341 53.31 -26.97 5.13
C THR A 341 52.02 -26.54 5.82
N SER A 342 52.07 -25.53 6.70
CA SER A 342 50.91 -25.03 7.44
C SER A 342 51.11 -23.58 7.87
N ALA A 343 50.05 -22.94 8.39
CA ALA A 343 50.19 -21.65 9.04
C ALA A 343 51.12 -21.75 10.27
N GLY A 344 51.96 -20.73 10.51
CA GLY A 344 52.86 -20.71 11.65
C GLY A 344 54.04 -19.75 11.51
N ASN A 345 54.89 -19.71 12.54
CA ASN A 345 56.12 -18.93 12.54
C ASN A 345 57.29 -19.77 12.03
N TYR A 346 58.01 -19.26 11.04
CA TYR A 346 59.16 -19.91 10.41
C TYR A 346 60.40 -19.03 10.57
N ASN A 347 61.46 -19.62 11.11
CA ASN A 347 62.74 -18.96 11.31
C ASN A 347 63.71 -19.31 10.19
N PHE A 348 64.38 -18.30 9.67
CA PHE A 348 65.47 -18.43 8.71
C PHE A 348 66.73 -17.84 9.33
N PHE A 349 67.83 -18.57 9.26
CA PHE A 349 69.10 -18.20 9.86
C PHE A 349 70.10 -17.81 8.78
N ALA A 350 70.78 -16.69 8.99
CA ALA A 350 71.93 -16.31 8.20
C ALA A 350 73.16 -17.00 8.78
N LEU A 351 73.79 -17.87 8.00
CA LEU A 351 74.86 -18.74 8.45
C LEU A 351 76.15 -18.46 7.69
N VAL A 352 77.28 -18.67 8.36
CA VAL A 352 78.60 -18.58 7.75
C VAL A 352 79.55 -19.62 8.31
N GLN A 353 80.46 -20.11 7.49
CA GLN A 353 81.51 -21.04 7.88
C GLN A 353 82.78 -20.72 7.08
N GLY A 354 83.94 -20.92 7.70
CA GLY A 354 85.20 -20.92 6.98
C GLY A 354 85.43 -22.22 6.20
N ASN A 355 86.65 -22.43 5.72
CA ASN A 355 87.06 -23.70 5.17
C ASN A 355 88.47 -24.03 5.67
N THR A 356 88.59 -25.21 6.29
CA THR A 356 89.82 -25.67 6.94
C THR A 356 90.96 -25.95 5.97
N SER A 357 90.70 -26.01 4.66
CA SER A 357 91.70 -26.19 3.62
C SER A 357 92.45 -24.90 3.25
N PHE A 358 92.05 -23.73 3.76
CA PHE A 358 92.66 -22.44 3.43
C PHE A 358 93.31 -21.76 4.64
N GLY A 359 93.92 -20.59 4.40
CA GLY A 359 94.79 -19.88 5.33
C GLY A 359 94.10 -19.38 6.59
N THR A 360 94.87 -19.22 7.65
CA THR A 360 94.41 -18.80 8.98
C THR A 360 94.00 -17.33 9.03
N GLY A 361 93.17 -16.94 10.00
CA GLY A 361 92.76 -15.56 10.24
C GLY A 361 91.25 -15.36 10.13
N ASN A 362 90.80 -14.13 10.36
CA ASN A 362 89.38 -13.80 10.41
C ASN A 362 88.92 -13.02 9.18
N ALA A 363 87.65 -13.18 8.86
CA ALA A 363 86.90 -12.37 7.91
C ALA A 363 85.66 -11.76 8.59
N ASN A 364 85.09 -10.73 8.00
CA ASN A 364 83.88 -10.09 8.51
C ASN A 364 82.77 -10.22 7.47
N VAL A 365 81.51 -10.26 7.91
CA VAL A 365 80.32 -10.21 7.05
C VAL A 365 79.53 -8.96 7.41
N SER A 366 79.68 -7.90 6.63
CA SER A 366 79.15 -6.57 6.97
C SER A 366 79.10 -5.61 5.78
N PRO A 367 77.97 -4.90 5.55
CA PRO A 367 76.65 -5.16 6.13
C PRO A 367 76.08 -6.47 5.57
N LYS A 368 75.11 -7.06 6.26
CA LYS A 368 74.28 -8.14 5.72
C LYS A 368 72.80 -7.85 5.92
N THR A 369 72.00 -8.22 4.94
CA THR A 369 70.55 -8.05 4.93
C THR A 369 69.90 -9.34 4.48
N MET A 370 68.95 -9.82 5.29
CA MET A 370 68.10 -10.95 4.97
C MET A 370 66.67 -10.47 4.73
N THR A 371 66.09 -10.89 3.61
CA THR A 371 64.72 -10.58 3.22
C THR A 371 63.98 -11.88 2.99
N ALA A 372 62.76 -12.00 3.51
CA ALA A 372 61.89 -13.14 3.29
C ALA A 372 60.52 -12.70 2.76
N ILE A 373 60.02 -13.44 1.77
CA ILE A 373 58.72 -13.22 1.12
C ILE A 373 57.95 -14.53 1.12
N PHE A 374 56.76 -14.55 1.74
CA PHE A 374 55.83 -15.67 1.65
C PHE A 374 55.02 -15.61 0.35
N ILE A 375 54.87 -16.77 -0.29
CA ILE A 375 54.15 -16.99 -1.55
C ILE A 375 53.22 -18.21 -1.37
N PRO A 376 51.89 -18.05 -1.34
CA PRO A 376 50.94 -19.13 -1.10
C PRO A 376 50.89 -20.07 -2.31
N LYS A 377 50.55 -21.33 -2.04
CA LYS A 377 50.38 -22.36 -3.08
C LYS A 377 49.00 -22.23 -3.77
N LYS A 378 48.71 -21.05 -4.34
CA LYS A 378 47.39 -20.60 -4.84
C LYS A 378 46.28 -20.57 -3.77
N TYR A 379 45.38 -19.60 -3.89
CA TYR A 379 44.06 -19.62 -3.25
C TYR A 379 43.09 -20.44 -4.10
#